data_AF-A0A4V2VM89-F1
#
_entry.id   AF-A0A4V2VM89-F1
#
_cell.length_a   1.000
_cell.length_b   1.000
_cell.length_c   1.000
_cell.angle_alpha   90.00
_cell.angle_beta   90.00
_cell.angle_gamma   90.00
#
_symmetry.space_group_name_H-M   'P 1'
#
loop_
_entity.id
_entity.type
_entity.pdbx_description
1 polymer ?
#
loop_
_entity_poly.entity_id
_entity_poly.type
_entity_poly.pdbx_seq_one_letter_code
_entity_poly.pdbx_strand_id
1 'polypeptide(L)'
;MSAPIAIDAPVAMRPLPAPTFWRRALRHRSFVLGGVLSLLVLASALISLVWTPWSPYEIDIASKLRPPSAVHWLGTDSFGRDIVSLLLAGARSTIMVGVIAVSIGLTFGVTLGLIASARRGWTEEIIMRFSDFTFAFPAVLSAIMLAAVVGPGMVTSIIAIGIFQIPTLTRLTRGSANAIWAREFVLAARAAGKGRFRITIEHVLPNILSILIVQVTIQFALAILAEAALSYLGLGTQPPLPSWGRMLNDAQTLLFQSPMLAVYPGAAIAIAVLGLNLLGDGLRDLLDPRLARER
;
A
#
# COMPACT_ATOMS: atom_id res chain seq x y z
N MET A 1 -74.13 -25.92 5.79
CA MET A 1 -73.21 -25.32 6.78
C MET A 1 -71.80 -25.76 6.41
N SER A 2 -71.08 -24.92 5.70
CA SER A 2 -69.67 -25.13 5.32
C SER A 2 -68.88 -23.97 5.89
N ALA A 3 -68.09 -24.24 6.93
CA ALA A 3 -67.21 -23.24 7.55
C ALA A 3 -66.02 -22.95 6.61
N PRO A 4 -65.56 -21.69 6.50
CA PRO A 4 -64.40 -21.37 5.68
C PRO A 4 -63.11 -21.81 6.40
N ILE A 5 -62.20 -22.42 5.64
CA ILE A 5 -60.85 -22.78 6.07
C ILE A 5 -60.05 -21.49 6.23
N ALA A 6 -59.59 -21.21 7.45
CA ALA A 6 -58.67 -20.10 7.71
C ALA A 6 -57.33 -20.42 7.02
N ILE A 7 -56.92 -19.57 6.10
CA ILE A 7 -55.62 -19.63 5.44
C ILE A 7 -54.62 -19.00 6.42
N ASP A 8 -53.80 -19.81 7.07
CA ASP A 8 -52.71 -19.34 7.92
C ASP A 8 -51.82 -18.36 7.13
N ALA A 9 -51.70 -17.14 7.64
CA ALA A 9 -50.82 -16.15 7.06
C ALA A 9 -49.37 -16.66 7.09
N PRO A 10 -48.56 -16.44 6.04
CA PRO A 10 -47.17 -16.89 6.04
C PRO A 10 -46.42 -16.19 7.17
N VAL A 11 -45.89 -17.00 8.10
CA VAL A 11 -45.02 -16.55 9.18
C VAL A 11 -43.85 -15.80 8.55
N ALA A 12 -43.81 -14.48 8.72
CA ALA A 12 -42.70 -13.66 8.26
C ALA A 12 -41.42 -14.13 8.94
N MET A 13 -40.59 -14.91 8.22
CA MET A 13 -39.27 -15.31 8.70
C MET A 13 -38.47 -14.04 8.96
N ARG A 14 -38.16 -13.78 10.24
CA ARG A 14 -37.25 -12.69 10.61
C ARG A 14 -35.93 -12.94 9.87
N PRO A 15 -35.44 -11.98 9.06
CA PRO A 15 -34.14 -12.15 8.43
C PRO A 15 -33.10 -12.34 9.53
N LEU A 16 -32.35 -13.45 9.45
CA LEU A 16 -31.23 -13.70 10.35
C LEU A 16 -30.29 -12.50 10.27
N PRO A 17 -29.78 -11.97 11.39
CA PRO A 17 -28.88 -10.83 11.37
C PRO A 17 -27.67 -11.19 10.51
N ALA A 18 -27.48 -10.44 9.42
CA ALA A 18 -26.36 -10.65 8.51
C ALA A 18 -25.05 -10.67 9.32
N PRO A 19 -24.13 -11.62 9.06
CA PRO A 19 -22.88 -11.68 9.81
C PRO A 19 -22.15 -10.35 9.67
N THR A 20 -21.83 -9.75 10.81
CA THR A 20 -21.06 -8.51 10.93
C THR A 20 -19.81 -8.57 10.05
N PHE A 21 -19.43 -7.47 9.41
CA PHE A 21 -18.24 -7.35 8.54
C PHE A 21 -17.01 -8.11 9.10
N TRP A 22 -16.73 -7.95 10.39
CA TRP A 22 -15.62 -8.60 11.09
C TRP A 22 -15.66 -10.14 11.07
N ARG A 23 -16.84 -10.77 11.21
CA ARG A 23 -16.97 -12.23 11.11
C ARG A 23 -16.71 -12.72 9.68
N ARG A 24 -17.09 -11.94 8.67
CA ARG A 24 -16.77 -12.25 7.26
C ARG A 24 -15.27 -12.10 7.01
N ALA A 25 -14.67 -11.04 7.54
CA ALA A 25 -13.25 -10.76 7.41
C ALA A 25 -12.38 -11.87 8.03
N LEU A 26 -12.68 -12.29 9.26
CA LEU A 26 -11.94 -13.36 9.96
C LEU A 26 -12.12 -14.75 9.34
N ARG A 27 -13.12 -14.95 8.49
CA ARG A 27 -13.31 -16.20 7.72
C ARG A 27 -12.57 -16.20 6.39
N HIS A 28 -12.11 -15.04 5.91
CA HIS A 28 -11.44 -14.92 4.63
C HIS A 28 -9.94 -15.21 4.79
N ARG A 29 -9.48 -16.34 4.23
CA ARG A 29 -8.10 -16.83 4.42
C ARG A 29 -7.04 -15.81 3.97
N SER A 30 -7.23 -15.19 2.80
CA SER A 30 -6.30 -14.18 2.29
C SER A 30 -6.28 -12.92 3.16
N PHE A 31 -7.42 -12.49 3.69
CA PHE A 31 -7.50 -11.32 4.57
C PHE A 31 -6.77 -11.57 5.89
N VAL A 32 -6.99 -12.74 6.50
CA VAL A 32 -6.35 -13.11 7.77
C VAL A 32 -4.86 -13.28 7.58
N LEU A 33 -4.43 -14.05 6.58
CA LEU A 33 -3.00 -14.27 6.32
C LEU A 33 -2.30 -12.97 5.96
N GLY A 34 -2.88 -12.18 5.06
CA GLY A 34 -2.37 -10.87 4.69
C GLY A 34 -2.28 -9.93 5.89
N GLY A 35 -3.35 -9.86 6.68
CA GLY A 35 -3.41 -9.09 7.92
C GLY A 35 -2.33 -9.48 8.93
N VAL A 36 -2.09 -10.78 9.13
CA VAL A 36 -1.02 -11.27 10.03
C VAL A 36 0.36 -10.89 9.52
N LEU A 37 0.65 -11.07 8.23
CA LEU A 37 1.95 -10.74 7.65
C LEU A 37 2.21 -9.23 7.64
N SER A 38 1.23 -8.43 7.25
CA SER A 38 1.32 -6.96 7.31
C SER A 38 1.45 -6.47 8.75
N LEU A 39 0.74 -7.07 9.69
CA LEU A 39 0.87 -6.75 11.12
C LEU A 39 2.25 -7.12 11.65
N LEU A 40 2.84 -8.23 11.23
CA LEU A 40 4.20 -8.61 11.60
C LEU A 40 5.22 -7.56 11.14
N VAL A 41 5.09 -7.05 9.91
CA VAL A 41 5.95 -5.99 9.38
C VAL A 41 5.72 -4.65 10.07
N LEU A 42 4.47 -4.32 10.39
CA LEU A 42 4.17 -3.12 11.16
C LEU A 42 4.72 -3.23 12.60
N ALA A 43 4.54 -4.38 13.24
CA ALA A 43 5.02 -4.66 14.57
C ALA A 43 6.54 -4.62 14.63
N SER A 44 7.25 -5.14 13.63
CA SER A 44 8.71 -5.06 13.57
C SER A 44 9.18 -3.61 13.52
N ALA A 45 8.55 -2.76 12.71
CA ALA A 45 8.84 -1.33 12.68
C ALA A 45 8.51 -0.63 14.01
N LEU A 46 7.36 -0.91 14.63
CA LEU A 46 6.95 -0.28 15.89
C LEU A 46 7.82 -0.72 17.07
N ILE A 47 8.08 -2.02 17.21
CA ILE A 47 8.97 -2.56 18.24
C ILE A 47 10.33 -1.89 18.14
N SER A 48 10.84 -1.77 16.92
CA SER A 48 12.15 -1.19 16.71
C SER A 48 12.25 0.25 17.24
N LEU A 49 11.19 1.06 17.18
CA LEU A 49 11.20 2.43 17.74
C LEU A 49 11.58 2.48 19.22
N VAL A 50 11.26 1.43 19.98
CA VAL A 50 11.51 1.35 21.41
C VAL A 50 12.69 0.44 21.71
N TRP A 51 12.87 -0.63 20.93
CA TRP A 51 13.83 -1.68 21.24
C TRP A 51 14.40 -2.35 19.99
N THR A 52 15.72 -2.47 19.93
CA THR A 52 16.46 -3.38 19.05
C THR A 52 17.46 -4.18 19.89
N PRO A 53 17.79 -5.43 19.52
CA PRO A 53 18.79 -6.24 20.25
C PRO A 53 20.13 -5.52 20.43
N TRP A 54 20.59 -4.85 19.38
CA TRP A 54 21.82 -4.07 19.33
C TRP A 54 21.57 -2.74 18.62
N SER A 55 22.51 -1.80 18.72
CA SER A 55 22.43 -0.55 17.96
C SER A 55 22.60 -0.82 16.47
N PRO A 56 21.64 -0.46 15.60
CA PRO A 56 21.78 -0.63 14.16
C PRO A 56 22.76 0.37 13.53
N TYR A 57 23.29 1.32 14.32
CA TYR A 57 24.17 2.40 13.86
C TYR A 57 25.63 2.20 14.26
N GLU A 58 25.90 1.36 15.25
CA GLU A 58 27.26 1.13 15.77
C GLU A 58 28.00 0.11 14.92
N ILE A 59 29.17 0.49 14.42
CA ILE A 59 30.04 -0.36 13.62
C ILE A 59 31.01 -1.09 14.55
N ASP A 60 31.06 -2.42 14.48
CA ASP A 60 32.02 -3.26 15.21
C ASP A 60 32.82 -4.14 14.24
N ILE A 61 33.95 -3.63 13.76
CA ILE A 61 34.79 -4.32 12.78
C ILE A 61 35.30 -5.67 13.31
N ALA A 62 35.50 -5.81 14.63
CA ALA A 62 35.97 -7.06 15.24
C ALA A 62 34.91 -8.17 15.19
N SER A 63 33.65 -7.81 14.97
CA SER A 63 32.52 -8.72 14.84
C SER A 63 32.01 -8.83 13.41
N LYS A 64 32.81 -8.48 12.40
CA LYS A 64 32.43 -8.58 10.98
C LYS A 64 32.12 -10.01 10.53
N LEU A 65 31.01 -10.18 9.79
CA LEU A 65 30.60 -11.44 9.14
C LEU A 65 30.57 -12.66 10.08
N ARG A 66 30.14 -12.46 11.33
CA ARG A 66 29.95 -13.57 12.26
C ARG A 66 28.70 -14.37 11.89
N PRO A 67 28.76 -15.71 11.97
CA PRO A 67 27.59 -16.55 11.75
C PRO A 67 26.54 -16.33 12.86
N PRO A 68 25.30 -16.83 12.65
CA PRO A 68 24.27 -16.86 13.68
C PRO A 68 24.78 -17.44 15.01
N SER A 69 24.50 -16.74 16.11
CA SER A 69 24.92 -17.10 17.46
C SER A 69 23.87 -16.67 18.50
N ALA A 70 24.03 -17.09 19.75
CA ALA A 70 23.14 -16.66 20.85
C ALA A 70 23.19 -15.13 21.09
N VAL A 71 24.30 -14.48 20.71
CA VAL A 71 24.51 -13.03 20.85
C VAL A 71 23.93 -12.28 19.65
N HIS A 72 24.21 -12.76 18.44
CA HIS A 72 23.68 -12.23 17.17
C HIS A 72 22.83 -13.28 16.47
N TRP A 73 21.52 -13.24 16.66
CA TRP A 73 20.61 -14.34 16.29
C TRP A 73 20.64 -14.69 14.79
N LEU A 74 20.86 -13.70 13.93
CA LEU A 74 21.02 -13.90 12.48
C LEU A 74 22.46 -13.66 12.00
N GLY A 75 23.39 -13.43 12.93
CA GLY A 75 24.76 -13.04 12.64
C GLY A 75 24.91 -11.53 12.42
N THR A 76 26.07 -11.16 11.89
CA THR A 76 26.45 -9.76 11.66
C THR A 76 26.78 -9.47 10.20
N ASP A 77 26.65 -8.20 9.81
CA ASP A 77 26.93 -7.75 8.45
C ASP A 77 28.43 -7.47 8.20
N SER A 78 28.72 -6.89 7.03
CA SER A 78 30.06 -6.50 6.58
C SER A 78 30.73 -5.39 7.42
N PHE A 79 29.96 -4.74 8.28
CA PHE A 79 30.36 -3.71 9.23
C PHE A 79 30.26 -4.21 10.69
N GLY A 80 29.93 -5.49 10.89
CA GLY A 80 29.75 -6.10 12.21
C GLY A 80 28.48 -5.69 12.95
N ARG A 81 27.53 -5.07 12.26
CA ARG A 81 26.22 -4.71 12.80
C ARG A 81 25.32 -5.94 12.87
N ASP A 82 24.49 -5.99 13.90
CA ASP A 82 23.52 -7.08 14.09
C ASP A 82 22.41 -7.06 13.03
N ILE A 83 22.23 -8.18 12.33
CA ILE A 83 21.28 -8.27 11.20
C ILE A 83 19.83 -8.14 11.66
N VAL A 84 19.45 -8.68 12.82
CA VAL A 84 18.08 -8.56 13.35
C VAL A 84 17.75 -7.08 13.61
N SER A 85 18.67 -6.37 14.26
CA SER A 85 18.55 -4.94 14.54
C SER A 85 18.43 -4.13 13.25
N LEU A 86 19.20 -4.48 12.20
CA LEU A 86 19.10 -3.87 10.87
C LEU A 86 17.75 -4.16 10.19
N LEU A 87 17.23 -5.39 10.26
CA LEU A 87 15.93 -5.73 9.68
C LEU A 87 14.78 -4.97 10.36
N LEU A 88 14.81 -4.90 11.69
CA LEU A 88 13.85 -4.18 12.51
C LEU A 88 13.88 -2.68 12.19
N ALA A 89 15.06 -2.06 12.20
CA ALA A 89 15.20 -0.65 11.88
C ALA A 89 14.90 -0.33 10.41
N GLY A 90 15.27 -1.24 9.49
CA GLY A 90 14.98 -1.14 8.06
C GLY A 90 13.48 -1.13 7.76
N ALA A 91 12.68 -1.89 8.53
CA ALA A 91 11.23 -1.89 8.42
C ALA A 91 10.63 -0.49 8.61
N ARG A 92 11.21 0.35 9.50
CA ARG A 92 10.76 1.73 9.72
C ARG A 92 10.92 2.57 8.46
N SER A 93 12.12 2.55 7.88
CA SER A 93 12.45 3.35 6.69
C SER A 93 11.54 2.95 5.52
N THR A 94 11.38 1.66 5.27
CA THR A 94 10.56 1.14 4.17
C THR A 94 9.07 1.46 4.37
N ILE A 95 8.52 1.29 5.57
CA ILE A 95 7.12 1.68 5.86
C ILE A 95 6.93 3.19 5.75
N MET A 96 7.84 3.99 6.31
CA MET A 96 7.73 5.45 6.28
C MET A 96 7.75 5.99 4.85
N VAL A 97 8.70 5.52 4.02
CA VAL A 97 8.76 5.90 2.61
C VAL A 97 7.48 5.51 1.89
N GLY A 98 7.02 4.27 2.07
CA GLY A 98 5.79 3.79 1.42
C GLY A 98 4.57 4.61 1.83
N VAL A 99 4.40 4.91 3.12
CA VAL A 99 3.22 5.61 3.63
C VAL A 99 3.18 7.03 3.09
N ILE A 100 4.30 7.74 3.14
CA ILE A 100 4.38 9.13 2.68
C ILE A 100 4.19 9.18 1.16
N ALA A 101 4.88 8.31 0.40
CA ALA A 101 4.78 8.29 -1.06
C ALA A 101 3.35 7.96 -1.54
N VAL A 102 2.70 6.95 -0.94
CA VAL A 102 1.30 6.62 -1.26
C VAL A 102 0.36 7.74 -0.85
N SER A 103 0.61 8.41 0.28
CA SER A 103 -0.22 9.55 0.72
C SER A 103 -0.15 10.72 -0.27
N ILE A 104 1.01 10.98 -0.88
CA ILE A 104 1.16 11.95 -1.98
C ILE A 104 0.28 11.51 -3.17
N GLY A 105 0.46 10.27 -3.63
CA GLY A 105 -0.32 9.71 -4.73
C GLY A 105 -1.83 9.74 -4.47
N LEU A 106 -2.25 9.41 -3.26
CA LEU A 106 -3.65 9.39 -2.82
C LEU A 106 -4.22 10.80 -2.81
N THR A 107 -3.52 11.75 -2.20
CA THR A 107 -4.01 13.13 -2.06
C THR A 107 -4.14 13.80 -3.42
N PHE A 108 -3.06 13.83 -4.21
CA PHE A 108 -3.06 14.50 -5.51
C PHE A 108 -3.83 13.69 -6.55
N GLY A 109 -3.64 12.37 -6.60
CA GLY A 109 -4.30 11.52 -7.57
C GLY A 109 -5.81 11.46 -7.42
N VAL A 110 -6.32 11.28 -6.19
CA VAL A 110 -7.78 11.29 -5.97
C VAL A 110 -8.35 12.68 -6.26
N THR A 111 -7.70 13.74 -5.79
CA THR A 111 -8.18 15.11 -6.03
C THR A 111 -8.26 15.42 -7.52
N LEU A 112 -7.21 15.13 -8.29
CA LEU A 112 -7.19 15.33 -9.74
C LEU A 112 -8.22 14.46 -10.46
N GLY A 113 -8.36 13.19 -10.07
CA GLY A 113 -9.33 12.27 -10.66
C GLY A 113 -10.79 12.68 -10.42
N LEU A 114 -11.09 13.17 -9.21
CA LEU A 114 -12.41 13.71 -8.87
C LEU A 114 -12.69 15.02 -9.64
N ILE A 115 -11.71 15.92 -9.77
CA ILE A 115 -11.86 17.16 -10.55
C ILE A 115 -12.11 16.83 -12.02
N ALA A 116 -11.33 15.91 -12.60
CA ALA A 116 -11.47 15.46 -13.98
C ALA A 116 -12.89 14.90 -14.23
N SER A 117 -13.35 14.01 -13.36
CA SER A 117 -14.69 13.40 -13.45
C SER A 117 -15.83 14.40 -13.24
N ALA A 118 -15.67 15.34 -12.31
CA ALA A 118 -16.70 16.31 -11.97
C ALA A 118 -16.85 17.42 -13.02
N ARG A 119 -15.76 17.94 -13.60
CA ARG A 119 -15.84 19.05 -14.58
C ARG A 119 -16.07 18.56 -16.01
N ARG A 120 -15.45 17.45 -16.42
CA ARG A 120 -15.40 16.94 -17.81
C ARG A 120 -14.82 17.94 -18.81
N GLY A 121 -14.66 17.53 -20.07
CA GLY A 121 -14.18 18.39 -21.16
C GLY A 121 -12.68 18.68 -21.09
N TRP A 122 -12.27 19.92 -21.37
CA TRP A 122 -10.84 20.29 -21.44
C TRP A 122 -10.06 20.07 -20.14
N THR A 123 -10.68 20.28 -18.97
CA THR A 123 -10.00 20.00 -17.68
C THR A 123 -9.68 18.52 -17.53
N GLU A 124 -10.59 17.65 -17.94
CA GLU A 124 -10.38 16.20 -17.92
C GLU A 124 -9.28 15.80 -18.90
N GLU A 125 -9.34 16.32 -20.13
CA GLU A 125 -8.34 16.04 -21.17
C GLU A 125 -6.93 16.45 -20.73
N ILE A 126 -6.78 17.65 -20.15
CA ILE A 126 -5.47 18.14 -19.66
C ILE A 126 -4.93 17.24 -18.55
N ILE A 127 -5.75 16.92 -17.54
CA ILE A 127 -5.34 16.07 -16.41
C ILE A 127 -4.94 14.67 -16.91
N MET A 128 -5.71 14.11 -17.84
CA MET A 128 -5.40 12.79 -18.40
C MET A 128 -4.15 12.80 -19.28
N ARG A 129 -3.94 13.84 -20.10
CA ARG A 129 -2.72 14.01 -20.88
C ARG A 129 -1.46 14.13 -20.03
N PHE A 130 -1.51 14.89 -18.94
CA PHE A 130 -0.40 14.94 -17.98
C PHE A 130 -0.13 13.56 -17.37
N SER A 131 -1.19 12.83 -17.03
CA SER A 131 -1.09 11.46 -16.50
C SER A 131 -0.48 10.49 -17.52
N ASP A 132 -0.88 10.59 -18.80
CA ASP A 132 -0.34 9.78 -19.90
C ASP A 132 1.15 10.08 -20.15
N PHE A 133 1.54 11.35 -20.07
CA PHE A 133 2.94 11.78 -20.22
C PHE A 133 3.86 11.14 -19.16
N THR A 134 3.40 11.03 -17.92
CA THR A 134 4.18 10.37 -16.86
C THR A 134 4.42 8.89 -17.15
N PHE A 135 3.46 8.18 -17.78
CA PHE A 135 3.63 6.78 -18.15
C PHE A 135 4.54 6.55 -19.36
N ALA A 136 4.84 7.59 -20.14
CA ALA A 136 5.78 7.50 -21.26
C ALA A 136 7.22 7.23 -20.79
N PHE A 137 7.55 7.59 -19.55
CA PHE A 137 8.88 7.39 -18.98
C PHE A 137 8.88 6.22 -17.99
N PRO A 138 9.86 5.30 -18.07
CA PRO A 138 10.00 4.23 -17.09
C PRO A 138 10.25 4.81 -15.69
N ALA A 139 9.45 4.39 -14.71
CA ALA A 139 9.48 4.93 -13.35
C ALA A 139 10.87 4.86 -12.69
N VAL A 140 11.59 3.74 -12.88
CA VAL A 140 12.95 3.56 -12.34
C VAL A 140 13.93 4.54 -12.99
N LEU A 141 13.88 4.71 -14.31
CA LEU A 141 14.79 5.63 -15.01
C LEU A 141 14.55 7.07 -14.56
N SER A 142 13.29 7.50 -14.48
CA SER A 142 12.96 8.84 -14.01
C SER A 142 13.36 9.07 -12.55
N ALA A 143 13.21 8.05 -11.68
CA ALA A 143 13.68 8.13 -10.31
C ALA A 143 15.21 8.24 -10.21
N ILE A 144 15.95 7.54 -11.08
CA ILE A 144 17.41 7.67 -11.18
C ILE A 144 17.80 9.08 -11.63
N MET A 145 17.13 9.61 -12.66
CA MET A 145 17.38 10.98 -13.13
C MET A 145 17.10 12.02 -12.04
N LEU A 146 16.02 11.84 -11.27
CA LEU A 146 15.71 12.73 -10.15
C LEU A 146 16.80 12.66 -9.08
N ALA A 147 17.28 11.46 -8.73
CA ALA A 147 18.37 11.29 -7.78
C ALA A 147 19.70 11.86 -8.29
N ALA A 148 19.95 11.85 -9.60
CA ALA A 148 21.14 12.47 -10.18
C ALA A 148 21.12 14.01 -10.07
N VAL A 149 19.94 14.64 -10.15
CA VAL A 149 19.78 16.10 -10.07
C VAL A 149 19.67 16.58 -8.63
N VAL A 150 18.82 15.94 -7.83
CA VAL A 150 18.49 16.37 -6.45
C VAL A 150 19.49 15.78 -5.44
N GLY A 151 20.12 14.67 -5.78
CA GLY A 151 20.92 13.86 -4.87
C GLY A 151 20.16 12.65 -4.33
N PRO A 152 20.87 11.56 -4.00
CA PRO A 152 20.26 10.35 -3.48
C PRO A 152 19.80 10.54 -2.03
N GLY A 153 18.71 9.87 -1.64
CA GLY A 153 18.17 10.02 -0.30
C GLY A 153 16.75 9.50 -0.13
N MET A 154 16.34 9.43 1.14
CA MET A 154 14.99 9.02 1.52
C MET A 154 13.93 9.97 0.94
N VAL A 155 14.13 11.28 1.07
CA VAL A 155 13.20 12.30 0.55
C VAL A 155 13.08 12.23 -0.96
N THR A 156 14.20 12.11 -1.67
CA THR A 156 14.20 11.98 -3.14
C THR A 156 13.43 10.74 -3.60
N SER A 157 13.56 9.62 -2.88
CA SER A 157 12.79 8.40 -3.17
C SER A 157 11.30 8.57 -2.90
N ILE A 158 10.93 9.22 -1.79
CA ILE A 158 9.53 9.51 -1.46
C ILE A 158 8.89 10.34 -2.58
N ILE A 159 9.56 11.39 -3.02
CA ILE A 159 9.07 12.28 -4.08
C ILE A 159 8.95 11.53 -5.40
N ALA A 160 9.99 10.79 -5.79
CA ALA A 160 9.98 9.99 -7.01
C ALA A 160 8.80 9.01 -7.02
N ILE A 161 8.70 8.14 -6.01
CA ILE A 161 7.65 7.13 -5.92
C ILE A 161 6.27 7.79 -5.87
N GLY A 162 6.11 8.86 -5.08
CA GLY A 162 4.84 9.56 -4.91
C GLY A 162 4.32 10.18 -6.21
N ILE A 163 5.19 10.87 -6.98
CA ILE A 163 4.83 11.46 -8.28
C ILE A 163 4.34 10.37 -9.24
N PHE A 164 5.01 9.22 -9.28
CA PHE A 164 4.64 8.11 -10.16
C PHE A 164 3.31 7.44 -9.78
N GLN A 165 2.84 7.60 -8.54
CA GLN A 165 1.53 7.10 -8.13
C GLN A 165 0.37 8.03 -8.51
N ILE A 166 0.62 9.33 -8.70
CA ILE A 166 -0.43 10.32 -9.01
C ILE A 166 -1.24 9.91 -10.26
N PRO A 167 -0.63 9.58 -11.42
CA PRO A 167 -1.37 9.18 -12.63
C PRO A 167 -2.23 7.93 -12.41
N THR A 168 -1.70 6.95 -11.70
CA THR A 168 -2.37 5.67 -11.43
C THR A 168 -3.65 5.88 -10.62
N LEU A 169 -3.55 6.63 -9.52
CA LEU A 169 -4.70 6.94 -8.66
C LEU A 169 -5.65 7.94 -9.31
N THR A 170 -5.16 8.87 -10.13
CA THR A 170 -5.98 9.79 -10.94
C THR A 170 -6.88 9.01 -11.90
N ARG A 171 -6.30 8.10 -12.68
CA ARG A 171 -7.05 7.32 -13.68
C ARG A 171 -8.09 6.43 -13.03
N LEU A 172 -7.72 5.72 -11.95
CA LEU A 172 -8.65 4.87 -11.20
C LEU A 172 -9.81 5.67 -10.62
N THR A 173 -9.49 6.79 -9.97
CA THR A 173 -10.50 7.66 -9.34
C THR A 173 -11.44 8.22 -10.39
N ARG A 174 -10.92 8.70 -11.52
CA ARG A 174 -11.75 9.21 -12.63
C ARG A 174 -12.70 8.12 -13.16
N GLY A 175 -12.18 6.92 -13.44
CA GLY A 175 -12.98 5.82 -13.96
C GLY A 175 -14.11 5.41 -13.02
N SER A 176 -13.78 5.26 -11.73
CA SER A 176 -14.74 4.86 -10.70
C SER A 176 -15.77 5.97 -10.44
N ALA A 177 -15.33 7.23 -10.37
CA ALA A 177 -16.20 8.38 -10.17
C ALA A 177 -17.17 8.56 -11.34
N ASN A 178 -16.73 8.39 -12.58
CA ASN A 178 -17.59 8.51 -13.77
C ASN A 178 -18.76 7.52 -13.72
N ALA A 179 -18.54 6.30 -13.24
CA ALA A 179 -19.60 5.30 -13.07
C ALA A 179 -20.65 5.73 -12.02
N ILE A 180 -20.23 6.41 -10.95
CA ILE A 180 -21.15 6.94 -9.94
C ILE A 180 -21.90 8.17 -10.46
N TRP A 181 -21.22 9.06 -11.17
CA TRP A 181 -21.81 10.25 -11.79
C TRP A 181 -22.93 9.94 -12.79
N ALA A 182 -22.95 8.73 -13.36
CA ALA A 182 -23.96 8.25 -14.29
C ALA A 182 -25.22 7.66 -13.60
N ARG A 183 -25.26 7.56 -12.27
CA ARG A 183 -26.40 6.97 -11.53
C ARG A 183 -27.55 7.96 -11.32
N GLU A 184 -28.77 7.45 -11.24
CA GLU A 184 -30.01 8.24 -11.12
C GLU A 184 -30.07 9.09 -9.84
N PHE A 185 -29.54 8.61 -8.71
CA PHE A 185 -29.53 9.41 -7.48
C PHE A 185 -28.68 10.69 -7.62
N VAL A 186 -27.67 10.68 -8.51
CA VAL A 186 -26.89 11.88 -8.82
C VAL A 186 -27.71 12.87 -9.64
N LEU A 187 -28.55 12.39 -10.54
CA LEU A 187 -29.50 13.24 -11.28
C LEU A 187 -30.51 13.88 -10.32
N ALA A 188 -31.07 13.10 -9.39
CA ALA A 188 -31.97 13.61 -8.35
C ALA A 188 -31.28 14.67 -7.46
N ALA A 189 -30.03 14.44 -7.06
CA ALA A 189 -29.25 15.41 -6.28
C ALA A 189 -29.03 16.73 -7.04
N ARG A 190 -28.80 16.67 -8.37
CA ARG A 190 -28.69 17.88 -9.21
C ARG A 190 -30.03 18.61 -9.33
N ALA A 191 -31.12 17.87 -9.51
CA ALA A 191 -32.47 18.44 -9.56
C ALA A 191 -32.84 19.15 -8.23
N ALA A 192 -32.34 18.63 -7.10
CA ALA A 192 -32.44 19.26 -5.78
C ALA A 192 -31.49 20.47 -5.58
N GLY A 193 -30.80 20.94 -6.62
CA GLY A 193 -29.93 22.12 -6.58
C GLY A 193 -28.54 21.90 -5.99
N LYS A 194 -28.11 20.65 -5.75
CA LYS A 194 -26.73 20.41 -5.27
C LYS A 194 -25.72 20.70 -6.37
N GLY A 195 -24.74 21.55 -6.07
CA GLY A 195 -23.62 21.83 -6.97
C GLY A 195 -22.67 20.65 -7.14
N ARG A 196 -21.85 20.67 -8.21
CA ARG A 196 -20.97 19.55 -8.57
C ARG A 196 -20.01 19.15 -7.45
N PHE A 197 -19.40 20.12 -6.77
CA PHE A 197 -18.49 19.87 -5.65
C PHE A 197 -19.18 19.14 -4.48
N ARG A 198 -20.37 19.60 -4.09
CA ARG A 198 -21.15 18.99 -3.02
C ARG A 198 -21.56 17.55 -3.38
N ILE A 199 -21.96 17.30 -4.63
CA ILE A 199 -22.25 15.95 -5.12
C ILE A 199 -21.01 15.07 -5.05
N THR A 200 -19.85 15.57 -5.47
CA THR A 200 -18.60 14.81 -5.42
C THR A 200 -18.27 14.35 -4.00
N ILE A 201 -18.29 15.26 -3.03
CA ILE A 201 -17.88 14.95 -1.66
C ILE A 201 -18.93 14.13 -0.90
N GLU A 202 -20.22 14.43 -1.05
CA GLU A 202 -21.28 13.75 -0.29
C GLU A 202 -21.71 12.41 -0.91
N HIS A 203 -21.58 12.24 -2.24
CA HIS A 203 -22.13 11.07 -2.93
C HIS A 203 -21.07 10.31 -3.71
N VAL A 204 -20.20 10.96 -4.48
CA VAL A 204 -19.26 10.24 -5.35
C VAL A 204 -18.12 9.62 -4.57
N LEU A 205 -17.40 10.42 -3.78
CA LEU A 205 -16.23 9.99 -3.02
C LEU A 205 -16.58 8.84 -2.05
N PRO A 206 -17.63 8.92 -1.21
CA PRO A 206 -18.00 7.83 -0.30
C PRO A 206 -18.31 6.52 -1.03
N ASN A 207 -18.89 6.59 -2.23
CA ASN A 207 -19.23 5.40 -3.02
C ASN A 207 -18.01 4.72 -3.67
N ILE A 208 -16.90 5.44 -3.87
CA ILE A 208 -15.67 4.89 -4.45
C ILE A 208 -14.60 4.57 -3.39
N LEU A 209 -14.81 4.90 -2.11
CA LEU A 209 -13.85 4.65 -1.03
C LEU A 209 -13.41 3.19 -0.97
N SER A 210 -14.34 2.25 -1.14
CA SER A 210 -14.01 0.82 -1.16
C SER A 210 -12.98 0.46 -2.23
N ILE A 211 -13.13 1.02 -3.43
CA ILE A 211 -12.19 0.81 -4.54
C ILE A 211 -10.84 1.48 -4.24
N LEU A 212 -10.86 2.68 -3.66
CA LEU A 212 -9.66 3.41 -3.29
C LEU A 212 -8.86 2.69 -2.19
N ILE A 213 -9.52 2.15 -1.16
CA ILE A 213 -8.87 1.43 -0.05
C ILE A 213 -8.10 0.20 -0.56
N VAL A 214 -8.74 -0.57 -1.44
CA VAL A 214 -8.10 -1.73 -2.08
C VAL A 214 -6.90 -1.30 -2.90
N GLN A 215 -7.06 -0.28 -3.75
CA GLN A 215 -5.97 0.21 -4.59
C GLN A 215 -4.79 0.73 -3.77
N VAL A 216 -5.06 1.50 -2.72
CA VAL A 216 -4.02 2.06 -1.83
C VAL A 216 -3.17 0.95 -1.22
N THR A 217 -3.79 -0.19 -0.86
CA THR A 217 -3.07 -1.33 -0.31
C THR A 217 -2.09 -1.93 -1.33
N ILE A 218 -2.54 -2.10 -2.58
CA ILE A 218 -1.69 -2.58 -3.69
C ILE A 218 -0.57 -1.57 -3.98
N GLN A 219 -0.90 -0.28 -4.03
CA GLN A 219 0.07 0.79 -4.28
C GLN A 219 1.12 0.90 -3.17
N PHE A 220 0.75 0.60 -1.93
CA PHE A 220 1.69 0.55 -0.82
C PHE A 220 2.68 -0.61 -0.94
N ALA A 221 2.23 -1.79 -1.38
CA ALA A 221 3.12 -2.91 -1.70
C ALA A 221 4.11 -2.55 -2.84
N LEU A 222 3.61 -1.89 -3.90
CA LEU A 222 4.46 -1.43 -5.00
C LEU A 222 5.44 -0.33 -4.57
N ALA A 223 5.04 0.55 -3.65
CA ALA A 223 5.92 1.57 -3.08
C ALA A 223 7.09 0.97 -2.30
N ILE A 224 6.84 -0.09 -1.52
CA ILE A 224 7.88 -0.83 -0.80
C ILE A 224 8.88 -1.45 -1.78
N LEU A 225 8.40 -2.07 -2.86
CA LEU A 225 9.27 -2.62 -3.89
C LEU A 225 10.10 -1.52 -4.58
N ALA A 226 9.48 -0.39 -4.91
CA ALA A 226 10.16 0.73 -5.55
C ALA A 226 11.21 1.37 -4.63
N GLU A 227 10.92 1.52 -3.33
CA GLU A 227 11.88 1.98 -2.33
C GLU A 227 13.06 1.02 -2.22
N ALA A 228 12.79 -0.29 -2.09
CA ALA A 228 13.82 -1.30 -2.03
C ALA A 228 14.70 -1.30 -3.28
N ALA A 229 14.12 -1.15 -4.47
CA ALA A 229 14.85 -1.04 -5.73
C ALA A 229 15.74 0.21 -5.79
N LEU A 230 15.22 1.37 -5.40
CA LEU A 230 16.01 2.61 -5.37
C LEU A 230 17.14 2.54 -4.33
N SER A 231 16.85 2.02 -3.14
CA SER A 231 17.84 1.80 -2.09
C SER A 231 18.90 0.78 -2.50
N TYR A 232 18.51 -0.27 -3.23
CA TYR A 232 19.41 -1.26 -3.84
C TYR A 232 20.33 -0.65 -4.91
N LEU A 233 19.85 0.34 -5.65
CA LEU A 233 20.66 1.11 -6.61
C LEU A 233 21.52 2.20 -5.95
N GLY A 234 21.48 2.33 -4.62
CA GLY A 234 22.23 3.36 -3.90
C GLY A 234 21.58 4.75 -3.91
N LEU A 235 20.35 4.88 -4.41
CA LEU A 235 19.68 6.17 -4.64
C LEU A 235 18.58 6.50 -3.62
N GLY A 236 18.00 5.49 -2.96
CA GLY A 236 17.04 5.66 -1.87
C GLY A 236 17.66 5.41 -0.51
N THR A 237 17.09 5.96 0.57
CA THR A 237 17.64 6.04 1.96
C THR A 237 19.15 6.38 1.99
N GLN A 238 19.82 6.76 3.06
CA GLN A 238 21.31 6.85 3.04
C GLN A 238 21.83 6.44 4.41
N PRO A 239 23.04 5.84 4.50
CA PRO A 239 23.69 5.67 5.80
C PRO A 239 23.70 6.99 6.58
N PRO A 240 23.50 6.97 7.90
CA PRO A 240 23.49 5.81 8.79
C PRO A 240 22.15 5.04 8.86
N LEU A 241 21.09 5.51 8.17
CA LEU A 241 19.78 4.88 8.25
C LEU A 241 19.74 3.55 7.50
N PRO A 242 19.31 2.44 8.15
CA PRO A 242 19.13 1.17 7.48
C PRO A 242 17.83 1.16 6.65
N SER A 243 17.86 0.47 5.51
CA SER A 243 16.70 0.06 4.72
C SER A 243 16.95 -1.34 4.15
N TRP A 244 15.89 -2.09 3.87
CA TRP A 244 16.07 -3.44 3.31
C TRP A 244 16.74 -3.43 1.94
N GLY A 245 16.46 -2.42 1.10
CA GLY A 245 17.14 -2.26 -0.18
C GLY A 245 18.62 -1.94 -0.04
N ARG A 246 19.03 -1.15 0.97
CA ARG A 246 20.44 -0.90 1.27
C ARG A 246 21.15 -2.18 1.69
N MET A 247 20.54 -2.97 2.57
CA MET A 247 21.10 -4.25 3.00
C MET A 247 21.36 -5.18 1.80
N LEU A 248 20.46 -5.18 0.80
CA LEU A 248 20.66 -5.91 -0.44
C LEU A 248 21.81 -5.33 -1.30
N ASN A 249 21.98 -4.01 -1.34
CA ASN A 249 23.11 -3.37 -2.03
C ASN A 249 24.45 -3.81 -1.41
N ASP A 250 24.55 -3.72 -0.08
CA ASP A 250 25.76 -4.09 0.65
C ASP A 250 26.11 -5.58 0.48
N ALA A 251 25.09 -6.44 0.37
CA ALA A 251 25.26 -7.88 0.20
C ALA A 251 25.78 -8.30 -1.19
N GLN A 252 25.71 -7.45 -2.23
CA GLN A 252 26.09 -7.82 -3.60
C GLN A 252 27.52 -8.36 -3.70
N THR A 253 28.47 -7.71 -3.02
CA THR A 253 29.89 -8.09 -3.04
C THR A 253 30.20 -9.34 -2.20
N LEU A 254 29.23 -9.76 -1.39
CA LEU A 254 29.38 -10.84 -0.40
C LEU A 254 28.49 -12.04 -0.70
N LEU A 255 27.79 -12.06 -1.83
CA LEU A 255 26.86 -13.12 -2.20
C LEU A 255 27.50 -14.52 -2.17
N PHE A 256 28.74 -14.64 -2.63
CA PHE A 256 29.46 -15.91 -2.64
C PHE A 256 30.06 -16.28 -1.27
N GLN A 257 30.25 -15.31 -0.38
CA GLN A 257 30.87 -15.52 0.93
C GLN A 257 29.83 -15.73 2.04
N SER A 258 28.77 -14.93 2.06
CA SER A 258 27.70 -14.96 3.04
C SER A 258 26.36 -14.67 2.35
N PRO A 259 25.77 -15.66 1.65
CA PRO A 259 24.53 -15.46 0.87
C PRO A 259 23.34 -15.05 1.74
N MET A 260 23.36 -15.41 3.03
CA MET A 260 22.28 -15.10 3.97
C MET A 260 22.08 -13.59 4.16
N LEU A 261 23.12 -12.77 3.96
CA LEU A 261 23.02 -11.31 4.01
C LEU A 261 22.06 -10.75 2.97
N ALA A 262 21.89 -11.43 1.82
CA ALA A 262 20.90 -11.06 0.81
C ALA A 262 19.54 -11.72 1.07
N VAL A 263 19.53 -12.97 1.54
CA VAL A 263 18.30 -13.73 1.77
C VAL A 263 17.42 -13.09 2.84
N TYR A 264 17.99 -12.61 3.95
CA TYR A 264 17.20 -12.02 5.04
C TYR A 264 16.43 -10.75 4.64
N PRO A 265 17.05 -9.68 4.10
CA PRO A 265 16.30 -8.51 3.65
C PRO A 265 15.40 -8.82 2.46
N GLY A 266 15.78 -9.74 1.57
CA GLY A 266 14.92 -10.20 0.47
C GLY A 266 13.64 -10.88 0.97
N ALA A 267 13.76 -11.75 1.98
CA ALA A 267 12.62 -12.39 2.63
C ALA A 267 11.73 -11.38 3.35
N ALA A 268 12.31 -10.37 4.01
CA ALA A 268 11.55 -9.30 4.66
C ALA A 268 10.70 -8.51 3.65
N ILE A 269 11.28 -8.14 2.50
CA ILE A 269 10.55 -7.48 1.40
C ILE A 269 9.44 -8.40 0.88
N ALA A 270 9.74 -9.68 0.62
CA ALA A 270 8.77 -10.65 0.11
C ALA A 270 7.58 -10.81 1.07
N ILE A 271 7.83 -10.93 2.38
CA ILE A 271 6.80 -11.03 3.41
C ILE A 271 5.93 -9.76 3.43
N ALA A 272 6.55 -8.57 3.37
CA ALA A 272 5.82 -7.31 3.38
C ALA A 272 4.91 -7.17 2.17
N VAL A 273 5.43 -7.44 0.97
CA VAL A 273 4.70 -7.32 -0.30
C VAL A 273 3.60 -8.38 -0.39
N LEU A 274 3.89 -9.63 0.00
CA LEU A 274 2.89 -10.70 0.02
C LEU A 274 1.78 -10.39 1.01
N GLY A 275 2.12 -9.96 2.23
CA GLY A 275 1.16 -9.59 3.26
C GLY A 275 0.20 -8.51 2.79
N LEU A 276 0.74 -7.42 2.23
CA LEU A 276 -0.06 -6.31 1.73
C LEU A 276 -0.93 -6.70 0.53
N ASN A 277 -0.42 -7.49 -0.43
CA ASN A 277 -1.23 -7.93 -1.56
C ASN A 277 -2.38 -8.84 -1.12
N LEU A 278 -2.11 -9.82 -0.25
CA LEU A 278 -3.16 -10.71 0.31
C LEU A 278 -4.20 -9.93 1.14
N LEU A 279 -3.75 -8.92 1.88
CA LEU A 279 -4.64 -8.02 2.62
C LEU A 279 -5.53 -7.22 1.65
N GLY A 280 -4.96 -6.70 0.57
CA GLY A 280 -5.68 -5.97 -0.48
C GLY A 280 -6.73 -6.83 -1.18
N ASP A 281 -6.37 -8.06 -1.56
CA ASP A 281 -7.30 -9.03 -2.16
C ASP A 281 -8.42 -9.39 -1.18
N GLY A 282 -8.08 -9.65 0.08
CA GLY A 282 -9.07 -9.89 1.12
C GLY A 282 -10.02 -8.71 1.33
N LEU A 283 -9.51 -7.48 1.33
CA LEU A 283 -10.32 -6.27 1.41
C LEU A 283 -11.24 -6.13 0.18
N ARG A 284 -10.73 -6.43 -1.01
CA ARG A 284 -11.49 -6.39 -2.27
C ARG A 284 -12.70 -7.31 -2.20
N ASP A 285 -12.49 -8.56 -1.79
CA ASP A 285 -13.55 -9.56 -1.74
C ASP A 285 -14.60 -9.24 -0.66
N LEU A 286 -14.17 -8.65 0.46
CA LEU A 286 -15.07 -8.26 1.55
C LEU A 286 -15.89 -7.00 1.24
N LEU A 287 -15.31 -6.09 0.45
CA LEU A 287 -15.91 -4.82 0.06
C LEU A 287 -16.68 -4.91 -1.27
N ASP A 288 -16.56 -5.99 -2.03
CA ASP A 288 -17.35 -6.21 -3.24
C ASP A 288 -18.83 -6.48 -2.87
N PRO A 289 -19.76 -5.57 -3.23
CA PRO A 289 -21.17 -5.71 -2.90
C PRO A 289 -21.88 -6.82 -3.70
N ARG A 290 -21.27 -7.36 -4.77
CA ARG A 290 -21.87 -8.44 -5.57
C ARG A 290 -21.83 -9.80 -4.84
N LEU A 291 -20.74 -10.09 -4.14
CA LEU A 291 -20.56 -11.32 -3.36
C LEU A 291 -21.50 -11.40 -2.14
N ALA A 292 -22.03 -10.26 -1.68
CA ALA A 292 -22.99 -10.20 -0.58
C ALA A 292 -24.43 -10.57 -0.98
N ARG A 293 -24.75 -10.65 -2.28
CA ARG A 293 -26.11 -11.00 -2.78
C ARG A 293 -26.26 -12.44 -3.29
N GLU A 294 -25.16 -13.16 -3.50
CA GLU A 294 -25.17 -14.56 -3.99
C GLU A 294 -25.19 -15.62 -2.87
N ARG A 295 -25.35 -15.22 -1.60
CA ARG A 295 -25.47 -16.13 -0.44
C ARG A 295 -26.67 -15.78 0.41
#